data_AF-A0A226EP42-F1
#
_entry.id   AF-A0A226EP42-F1
#
_cell.length_a   1.000
_cell.length_b   1.000
_cell.length_c   1.000
_cell.angle_alpha   90.00
_cell.angle_beta   90.00
_cell.angle_gamma   90.00
#
_symmetry.space_group_name_H-M   'P 1'
#
loop_
_entity.id
_entity.type
_entity.pdbx_description
1 polymer ?
#
loop_
_entity_poly.entity_id
_entity_poly.type
_entity_poly.pdbx_seq_one_letter_code
_entity_poly.pdbx_strand_id
1 'polypeptide(L)'
;MSYQAQGKLIAILELIVCSCCLMGVVVAAVMFSMKKEELSKDEPKLEKYPNLREFVESSSTEQAMTFLIPGVYLTVELILAGMLYIGASEIKPALLKTWVGLTLLMAAVGVVFAGFGIVSAQDKLAPIAITAFGYLFTAWSILVGFQLSKQTKSEGEH
;
A
#
# COMPACT_ATOMS: atom_id res chain seq x y z
N MET A 1 -2.29 15.87 -21.13
CA MET A 1 -2.92 14.55 -20.87
C MET A 1 -4.21 14.79 -20.13
N SER A 2 -5.35 14.22 -20.55
CA SER A 2 -6.63 14.41 -19.84
C SER A 2 -6.56 13.78 -18.44
N TYR A 3 -7.28 14.34 -17.46
CA TYR A 3 -7.34 13.76 -16.12
C TYR A 3 -7.89 12.33 -16.13
N GLN A 4 -8.75 12.00 -17.11
CA GLN A 4 -9.24 10.65 -17.33
C GLN A 4 -8.12 9.68 -17.68
N ALA A 5 -7.23 10.06 -18.61
CA ALA A 5 -6.07 9.24 -18.98
C ALA A 5 -5.08 9.11 -17.81
N GLN A 6 -4.87 10.19 -17.04
CA GLN A 6 -4.04 10.15 -15.83
C GLN A 6 -4.64 9.19 -14.77
N GLY A 7 -5.95 9.28 -14.50
CA GLY A 7 -6.61 8.42 -13.52
C GLY A 7 -6.55 6.94 -13.90
N LYS A 8 -6.71 6.61 -15.20
CA LYS A 8 -6.52 5.24 -15.70
C LYS A 8 -5.08 4.77 -15.55
N LEU A 9 -4.10 5.61 -15.88
CA LEU A 9 -2.68 5.28 -15.72
C LEU A 9 -2.33 5.00 -14.25
N ILE A 10 -2.77 5.87 -13.34
CA ILE A 10 -2.57 5.71 -11.89
C ILE A 10 -3.16 4.40 -11.42
N ALA A 11 -4.43 4.12 -11.78
CA ALA A 11 -5.09 2.88 -11.39
C ALA A 11 -4.35 1.63 -11.91
N ILE A 12 -3.86 1.64 -13.16
CA ILE A 12 -3.08 0.52 -13.72
C ILE A 12 -1.76 0.34 -12.97
N LEU A 13 -1.05 1.43 -12.68
CA LEU A 13 0.18 1.38 -11.91
C LEU A 13 -0.05 0.81 -10.50
N GLU A 14 -1.08 1.29 -9.81
CA GLU A 14 -1.45 0.79 -8.48
C GLU A 14 -1.86 -0.69 -8.53
N LEU A 15 -2.64 -1.12 -9.53
CA LEU A 15 -3.00 -2.53 -9.71
C LEU A 15 -1.77 -3.42 -9.89
N ILE A 16 -0.82 -3.01 -10.74
CA ILE A 16 0.41 -3.77 -10.98
C ILE A 16 1.25 -3.83 -9.72
N VAL A 17 1.53 -2.68 -9.10
CA VAL A 17 2.38 -2.59 -7.91
C VAL A 17 1.76 -3.38 -6.74
N CYS A 18 0.47 -3.18 -6.46
CA CYS A 18 -0.21 -3.90 -5.38
C CYS A 18 -0.24 -5.41 -5.63
N SER A 19 -0.46 -5.86 -6.87
CA SER A 19 -0.44 -7.29 -7.21
C SER A 19 0.94 -7.90 -7.00
N CYS A 20 2.01 -7.21 -7.44
CA CYS A 20 3.38 -7.66 -7.24
C CYS A 20 3.75 -7.70 -5.74
N CYS A 21 3.39 -6.66 -4.99
CA CYS A 21 3.63 -6.60 -3.54
C CYS A 21 2.85 -7.68 -2.80
N LEU A 22 1.58 -7.91 -3.15
CA LEU A 22 0.75 -8.94 -2.52
C LEU A 22 1.31 -10.33 -2.78
N MET A 23 1.73 -10.60 -4.01
CA MET A 23 2.44 -11.84 -4.36
C MET A 23 3.74 -11.99 -3.55
N GLY A 24 4.50 -10.91 -3.40
CA GLY A 24 5.71 -10.88 -2.58
C GLY A 24 5.44 -11.24 -1.11
N VAL A 25 4.39 -10.68 -0.51
CA VAL A 25 3.96 -10.98 0.86
C VAL A 25 3.57 -12.46 1.00
N VAL A 26 2.80 -12.99 0.03
CA VAL A 26 2.39 -14.41 0.04
C VAL A 26 3.61 -15.32 -0.09
N VAL A 27 4.53 -15.05 -1.02
CA VAL A 27 5.77 -15.82 -1.19
C VAL A 27 6.61 -15.76 0.08
N ALA A 28 6.77 -14.58 0.69
CA ALA A 28 7.53 -14.43 1.93
C ALA A 28 6.91 -15.22 3.08
N ALA A 29 5.57 -15.18 3.23
CA ALA A 29 4.84 -15.92 4.26
C ALA A 29 5.01 -17.44 4.08
N VAL A 30 4.87 -17.95 2.86
CA VAL A 30 5.06 -19.38 2.54
C VAL A 30 6.50 -19.80 2.78
N MET A 31 7.47 -19.04 2.25
CA MET A 31 8.90 -19.33 2.42
C MET A 31 9.29 -19.36 3.90
N PHE A 32 8.78 -18.41 4.69
CA PHE A 32 9.01 -18.39 6.13
C PHE A 32 8.38 -19.60 6.81
N SER A 33 7.12 -19.92 6.51
CA SER A 33 6.44 -21.09 7.08
C SER A 33 7.16 -22.40 6.77
N MET A 34 7.68 -22.57 5.55
CA MET A 34 8.43 -23.76 5.15
C MET A 34 9.81 -23.86 5.81
N LYS A 35 10.50 -22.73 5.99
CA LYS A 35 11.88 -22.70 6.49
C LYS A 35 12.02 -22.35 7.96
N LYS A 36 10.93 -22.11 8.68
CA LYS A 36 10.96 -21.62 10.06
C LYS A 36 11.81 -22.51 10.99
N GLU A 37 11.65 -23.82 10.90
CA GLU A 37 12.38 -24.77 11.75
C GLU A 37 13.89 -24.84 11.42
N GLU A 38 14.25 -24.66 10.15
CA GLU A 38 15.63 -24.58 9.71
C GLU A 38 16.27 -23.26 10.16
N LEU A 39 15.55 -22.15 9.99
CA LEU A 39 15.95 -20.81 10.44
C LEU A 39 16.15 -20.72 11.95
N SER A 40 15.31 -21.39 12.75
CA SER A 40 15.42 -21.37 14.20
C SER A 40 16.62 -22.17 14.74
N LYS A 41 17.23 -23.04 13.92
CA LYS A 41 18.40 -23.85 14.28
C LYS A 41 19.71 -23.25 13.77
N ASP A 42 19.65 -22.24 12.90
CA ASP A 42 20.80 -21.59 12.26
C ASP A 42 21.21 -20.31 13.00
N GLU A 43 21.67 -20.46 14.25
CA GLU A 43 22.14 -19.37 15.12
C GLU A 43 23.14 -18.41 14.43
N PRO A 44 24.14 -18.88 13.65
CA PRO A 44 25.09 -17.99 12.97
C PRO A 44 24.42 -17.01 11.99
N LYS A 45 23.32 -17.41 11.34
CA LYS A 45 22.55 -16.49 10.48
C LYS A 45 21.71 -15.52 11.29
N LEU A 46 21.13 -15.94 12.40
CA LEU A 46 20.29 -15.08 13.25
C LEU A 46 21.09 -13.97 13.94
N GLU A 47 22.35 -14.25 14.32
CA GLU A 47 23.24 -13.21 14.86
C GLU A 47 23.59 -12.13 13.83
N LYS A 48 23.68 -12.51 12.54
CA LYS A 48 23.95 -11.56 11.45
C LYS A 48 22.75 -10.66 11.11
N TYR A 49 21.53 -11.09 11.43
CA TYR A 49 20.29 -10.39 11.10
C TYR A 49 19.38 -10.26 12.33
N PRO A 50 19.60 -9.24 13.19
CA PRO A 50 18.89 -9.11 14.47
C PRO A 50 17.36 -9.02 14.32
N ASN A 51 16.87 -8.33 13.28
CA ASN A 51 15.43 -8.23 13.02
C ASN A 51 14.81 -9.58 12.62
N LEU A 52 15.58 -10.46 11.95
CA LEU A 52 15.13 -11.80 11.59
C LEU A 52 15.06 -12.69 12.82
N ARG A 53 16.02 -12.54 13.75
CA ARG A 53 16.02 -13.24 15.04
C ARG A 53 14.80 -12.87 15.88
N GLU A 54 14.56 -11.59 16.09
CA GLU A 54 13.40 -11.09 16.82
C GLU A 54 12.09 -11.61 16.20
N PHE A 55 12.03 -11.61 14.86
CA PHE A 55 10.88 -12.16 14.15
C PHE A 55 10.69 -13.67 14.36
N VAL A 56 11.76 -14.48 14.30
CA VAL A 56 11.69 -15.94 14.50
C VAL A 56 11.30 -16.30 15.94
N GLU A 57 11.81 -15.54 16.92
CA GLU A 57 11.54 -15.72 18.35
C GLU A 57 10.16 -15.19 18.79
N SER A 58 9.53 -14.32 17.99
CA SER A 58 8.22 -13.75 18.29
C SER A 58 7.08 -14.79 18.30
N SER A 59 5.95 -14.43 18.90
CA SER A 59 4.79 -15.31 19.00
C SER A 59 4.20 -15.63 17.62
N SER A 60 3.54 -16.78 17.48
CA SER A 60 2.88 -17.15 16.22
C SER A 60 1.84 -16.13 15.76
N THR A 61 1.20 -15.44 16.72
CA THR A 61 0.26 -14.35 16.44
C THR A 61 0.97 -13.13 15.88
N GLU A 62 2.10 -12.69 16.46
CA GLU A 62 2.88 -11.57 15.92
C GLU A 62 3.40 -11.89 14.51
N GLN A 63 3.93 -13.10 14.31
CA GLN A 63 4.39 -13.57 13.00
C GLN A 63 3.27 -13.54 11.96
N ALA A 64 2.06 -14.01 12.32
CA ALA A 64 0.91 -13.96 11.44
C ALA A 64 0.50 -12.52 11.12
N MET A 65 0.51 -11.63 12.12
CA MET A 65 0.16 -10.22 11.94
C MET A 65 1.14 -9.47 11.04
N THR A 66 2.43 -9.81 11.08
CA THR A 66 3.46 -9.24 10.20
C THR A 66 3.17 -9.47 8.71
N PHE A 67 2.51 -10.57 8.35
CA PHE A 67 2.09 -10.83 6.97
C PHE A 67 0.64 -10.39 6.70
N LEU A 68 -0.25 -10.57 7.67
CA LEU A 68 -1.68 -10.28 7.51
C LEU A 68 -1.95 -8.78 7.36
N ILE A 69 -1.31 -7.93 8.18
CA ILE A 69 -1.54 -6.48 8.14
C ILE A 69 -1.14 -5.90 6.77
N PRO A 70 0.07 -6.15 6.24
CA PRO A 70 0.41 -5.74 4.87
C PRO A 70 -0.49 -6.38 3.80
N GLY A 71 -0.88 -7.64 3.97
CA GLY A 71 -1.77 -8.33 3.03
C GLY A 71 -3.16 -7.68 2.93
N VAL A 72 -3.77 -7.35 4.07
CA VAL A 72 -5.06 -6.64 4.12
C VAL A 72 -4.91 -5.24 3.54
N TYR A 73 -3.86 -4.51 3.90
CA TYR A 73 -3.59 -3.18 3.37
C TYR A 73 -3.50 -3.19 1.84
N LEU A 74 -2.66 -4.07 1.27
CA LEU A 74 -2.49 -4.20 -0.18
C LEU A 74 -3.77 -4.64 -0.90
N THR A 75 -4.60 -5.45 -0.23
CA THR A 75 -5.91 -5.83 -0.78
C THR A 75 -6.85 -4.62 -0.85
N VAL A 76 -6.87 -3.78 0.18
CA VAL A 76 -7.66 -2.54 0.19
C VAL A 76 -7.18 -1.58 -0.91
N GLU A 77 -5.87 -1.40 -1.05
CA GLU A 77 -5.29 -0.57 -2.12
C GLU A 77 -5.66 -1.11 -3.51
N LEU A 78 -5.68 -2.44 -3.70
CA LEU A 78 -6.07 -3.06 -4.97
C LEU A 78 -7.56 -2.82 -5.30
N ILE A 79 -8.44 -2.85 -4.28
CA ILE A 79 -9.85 -2.48 -4.43
C ILE A 79 -9.99 -1.00 -4.80
N LEU A 80 -9.25 -0.12 -4.14
CA LEU A 80 -9.25 1.32 -4.42
C LEU A 80 -8.75 1.60 -5.85
N ALA A 81 -7.68 0.95 -6.29
CA ALA A 81 -7.18 1.07 -7.65
C ALA A 81 -8.25 0.64 -8.68
N GLY A 82 -8.96 -0.46 -8.42
CA GLY A 82 -10.10 -0.90 -9.23
C GLY A 82 -11.24 0.11 -9.26
N MET A 83 -11.60 0.68 -8.11
CA MET A 83 -12.61 1.74 -8.02
C MET A 83 -12.22 2.99 -8.82
N LEU A 84 -10.95 3.41 -8.77
CA LEU A 84 -10.44 4.52 -9.58
C LEU A 84 -10.50 4.20 -11.07
N TYR A 85 -10.11 2.99 -11.48
CA TYR A 85 -10.16 2.58 -12.88
C TYR A 85 -11.58 2.64 -13.43
N ILE A 86 -12.55 2.08 -12.71
CA ILE A 86 -13.97 2.10 -13.08
C ILE A 86 -14.48 3.56 -13.08
N GLY A 87 -14.17 4.31 -12.03
CA GLY A 87 -14.57 5.70 -11.86
C GLY A 87 -14.06 6.60 -12.99
N ALA A 88 -12.82 6.42 -13.42
CA ALA A 88 -12.23 7.14 -14.54
C ALA A 88 -12.72 6.62 -15.90
N SER A 89 -13.00 5.33 -16.05
CA SER A 89 -13.45 4.75 -17.33
C SER A 89 -14.88 5.14 -17.67
N GLU A 90 -15.78 5.06 -16.69
CA GLU A 90 -17.20 5.34 -16.87
C GLU A 90 -17.59 6.76 -16.41
N ILE A 91 -16.62 7.55 -15.93
CA ILE A 91 -16.81 8.91 -15.42
C ILE A 91 -17.93 8.97 -14.38
N LYS A 92 -17.80 8.16 -13.32
CA LYS A 92 -18.78 8.06 -12.22
C LYS A 92 -18.38 8.99 -11.07
N PRO A 93 -18.94 10.22 -10.96
CA PRO A 93 -18.48 11.22 -9.99
C PRO A 93 -18.73 10.80 -8.54
N ALA A 94 -19.82 10.07 -8.27
CA ALA A 94 -20.09 9.54 -6.93
C ALA A 94 -19.03 8.52 -6.50
N LEU A 95 -18.64 7.60 -7.41
CA LEU A 95 -17.60 6.60 -7.14
C LEU A 95 -16.23 7.27 -6.91
N LEU A 96 -15.89 8.27 -7.73
CA LEU A 96 -14.65 9.03 -7.59
C LEU A 96 -14.58 9.82 -6.27
N LYS A 97 -15.69 10.40 -5.82
CA LYS A 97 -15.76 11.08 -4.50
C LYS A 97 -15.55 10.11 -3.34
N THR A 98 -16.21 8.96 -3.39
CA THR A 98 -16.01 7.91 -2.39
C THR A 98 -14.58 7.41 -2.39
N TRP A 99 -14.00 7.19 -3.57
CA TRP A 99 -12.59 6.82 -3.72
C TRP A 99 -11.67 7.86 -3.06
N VAL A 100 -11.81 9.15 -3.39
CA VAL A 100 -11.00 10.22 -2.77
C VAL A 100 -11.11 10.20 -1.25
N GLY A 101 -12.32 10.04 -0.70
CA GLY A 101 -12.55 9.97 0.75
C GLY A 101 -11.85 8.78 1.41
N LEU A 102 -11.93 7.59 0.79
CA LEU A 102 -11.28 6.39 1.30
C LEU A 102 -9.74 6.48 1.19
N THR A 103 -9.22 6.99 0.08
CA THR A 103 -7.77 7.18 -0.10
C THR A 103 -7.21 8.18 0.91
N LEU A 104 -7.94 9.26 1.23
CA LEU A 104 -7.55 10.20 2.28
C LEU A 104 -7.51 9.54 3.67
N LEU A 105 -8.50 8.70 3.98
CA LEU A 105 -8.53 7.96 5.24
C LEU A 105 -7.34 7.00 5.34
N MET A 106 -7.08 6.22 4.29
CA MET A 106 -5.95 5.30 4.21
C MET A 106 -4.62 6.05 4.33
N ALA A 107 -4.48 7.19 3.65
CA ALA A 107 -3.30 8.04 3.73
C ALA A 107 -3.06 8.52 5.17
N ALA A 108 -4.11 8.97 5.88
CA ALA A 108 -4.02 9.42 7.27
C ALA A 108 -3.61 8.29 8.22
N VAL A 109 -4.19 7.10 8.06
CA VAL A 109 -3.80 5.90 8.82
C VAL A 109 -2.33 5.56 8.54
N GLY A 110 -1.93 5.59 7.27
CA GLY A 110 -0.53 5.40 6.87
C GLY A 110 0.44 6.37 7.54
N VAL A 111 0.04 7.63 7.80
CA VAL A 111 0.94 8.65 8.35
C VAL A 111 1.29 8.28 9.78
N VAL A 112 0.28 7.84 10.52
CA VAL A 112 0.44 7.40 11.91
C VAL A 112 1.40 6.21 11.97
N PHE A 113 1.17 5.17 11.17
CA PHE A 113 2.02 3.98 11.17
C PHE A 113 3.43 4.23 10.63
N ALA A 114 3.57 5.05 9.58
CA ALA A 114 4.87 5.45 9.06
C ALA A 114 5.66 6.27 10.08
N GLY A 115 4.99 7.16 10.82
CA GLY A 115 5.61 7.91 11.92
C GLY A 115 6.20 6.98 12.98
N PHE A 116 5.45 5.97 13.42
CA PHE A 116 5.97 4.95 14.34
C PHE A 116 7.15 4.18 13.74
N GLY A 117 7.06 3.75 12.48
CA GLY A 117 8.11 2.99 11.80
C GLY A 117 9.41 3.79 11.59
N ILE A 118 9.32 5.08 11.28
CA ILE A 118 10.48 5.96 11.11
C ILE A 118 11.17 6.21 12.46
N VAL A 119 10.40 6.36 13.54
CA VAL A 119 10.96 6.59 14.89
C VAL A 119 11.68 5.35 15.41
N SER A 120 11.18 4.15 15.10
CA SER A 120 11.77 2.88 15.54
C SER A 120 12.90 2.35 14.65
N ALA A 121 13.06 2.86 13.42
CA ALA A 121 14.10 2.41 12.50
C ALA A 121 15.51 2.87 12.93
N GLN A 122 16.46 1.93 12.89
CA GLN A 122 17.89 2.22 13.13
C GLN A 122 18.50 3.10 12.03
N ASP A 123 18.12 2.87 10.77
CA ASP A 123 18.41 3.77 9.65
C ASP A 123 17.10 4.40 9.16
N LYS A 124 17.00 5.71 9.35
CA LYS A 124 15.78 6.47 9.07
C LYS A 124 15.69 6.93 7.61
N LEU A 125 16.80 6.99 6.87
CA LEU A 125 16.80 7.60 5.54
C LEU A 125 15.96 6.80 4.54
N ALA A 126 16.13 5.48 4.51
CA ALA A 126 15.36 4.63 3.60
C ALA A 126 13.84 4.63 3.92
N PRO A 127 13.39 4.44 5.17
CA PRO A 127 11.98 4.57 5.53
C PRO A 127 11.41 5.95 5.19
N ILE A 128 12.12 7.04 5.51
CA ILE A 128 11.67 8.41 5.20
C ILE A 128 11.50 8.60 3.69
N ALA A 129 12.45 8.16 2.88
CA ALA A 129 12.39 8.31 1.43
C ALA A 129 11.22 7.52 0.82
N ILE A 130 11.01 6.27 1.27
CA ILE A 130 9.89 5.43 0.83
C ILE A 130 8.55 6.08 1.20
N THR A 131 8.42 6.51 2.45
CA THR A 131 7.21 7.19 2.92
C THR A 131 6.95 8.48 2.15
N ALA A 132 7.96 9.34 1.96
CA ALA A 132 7.80 10.60 1.25
C ALA A 132 7.38 10.38 -0.21
N PHE A 133 8.02 9.44 -0.92
CA PHE A 133 7.66 9.13 -2.30
C PHE A 133 6.23 8.57 -2.40
N GLY A 134 5.85 7.68 -1.48
CA GLY A 134 4.49 7.16 -1.37
C GLY A 134 3.46 8.27 -1.21
N TYR A 135 3.68 9.21 -0.28
CA TYR A 135 2.77 10.33 -0.06
C TYR A 135 2.67 11.30 -1.23
N LEU A 136 3.78 11.57 -1.91
CA LEU A 136 3.76 12.41 -3.12
C LEU A 136 2.92 11.76 -4.22
N PHE A 137 3.06 10.44 -4.40
CA PHE A 137 2.24 9.69 -5.34
C PHE A 137 0.76 9.71 -4.94
N THR A 138 0.44 9.42 -3.67
CA THR A 138 -0.95 9.46 -3.16
C THR A 138 -1.57 10.86 -3.30
N ALA A 139 -0.82 11.93 -3.01
CA ALA A 139 -1.29 13.30 -3.16
C ALA A 139 -1.62 13.62 -4.63
N TRP A 140 -0.78 13.15 -5.56
CA TRP A 140 -1.05 13.27 -7.00
C TRP A 140 -2.30 12.47 -7.40
N SER A 141 -2.45 11.22 -6.93
CA SER A 141 -3.63 10.38 -7.18
C SER A 141 -4.92 11.05 -6.70
N ILE A 142 -4.91 11.60 -5.47
CA ILE A 142 -6.04 12.33 -4.90
C ILE A 142 -6.38 13.57 -5.74
N LEU A 143 -5.37 14.34 -6.17
CA LEU A 143 -5.59 15.52 -7.01
C LEU A 143 -6.27 15.13 -8.32
N VAL A 144 -5.80 14.08 -8.99
CA VAL A 144 -6.38 13.60 -10.25
C VAL A 144 -7.81 13.10 -10.04
N GLY A 145 -8.07 12.29 -9.02
CA GLY A 145 -9.41 11.80 -8.69
C GLY A 145 -10.39 12.92 -8.35
N PHE A 146 -9.93 13.93 -7.61
CA PHE A 146 -10.72 15.11 -7.28
C PHE A 146 -11.07 15.94 -8.52
N GLN A 147 -10.10 16.21 -9.41
CA GLN A 147 -10.34 16.94 -10.65
C GLN A 147 -11.30 16.19 -11.57
N LEU A 148 -11.16 14.86 -11.70
CA LEU A 148 -12.11 14.03 -12.43
C LEU A 148 -13.54 14.16 -11.88
N SER A 149 -13.70 14.16 -10.55
CA SER A 149 -15.01 14.30 -9.91
C SER A 149 -15.66 15.68 -10.13
N LYS A 150 -14.84 16.72 -10.38
CA LYS A 150 -15.31 18.08 -10.66
C LYS A 150 -15.69 18.28 -12.11
N GLN A 151 -14.92 17.74 -13.07
CA GLN A 151 -15.18 17.90 -14.50
C GLN A 151 -16.56 17.36 -14.92
N THR A 152 -17.02 16.27 -14.30
CA THR A 152 -18.36 15.72 -14.57
C THR A 152 -19.50 16.62 -14.14
N LYS A 153 -19.26 17.55 -13.20
CA LYS A 153 -20.29 18.48 -12.74
C LYS A 153 -20.51 19.63 -13.72
N SER A 154 -19.49 20.05 -14.47
CA SER A 154 -19.63 21.13 -15.46
C SER A 154 -20.22 20.67 -16.79
N GLU A 155 -20.12 19.38 -17.13
CA GLU A 155 -20.67 18.84 -18.38
C GLU A 155 -22.13 18.39 -18.25
N GLY A 156 -22.66 18.26 -17.03
CA GLY A 156 -24.05 17.85 -16.76
C GLY A 156 -25.05 19.00 -16.53
N GLU A 157 -24.65 20.26 -16.73
CA GLU A 157 -25.52 21.45 -16.65
C GLU A 157 -25.97 21.96 -18.04
N HIS A 158 -25.87 21.14 -19.09
CA HIS A 158 -26.41 21.42 -20.44
C HIS A 158 -27.53 20.46 -20.83
#